data_AF-A0A7W0WUE4-F1
#
_entry.id   AF-A0A7W0WUE4-F1
#
_cell.length_a   1.000
_cell.length_b   1.000
_cell.length_c   1.000
_cell.angle_alpha   90.00
_cell.angle_beta   90.00
_cell.angle_gamma   90.00
#
_symmetry.space_group_name_H-M   'P 1'
#
loop_
_entity.id
_entity.type
_entity.pdbx_description
1 polymer ?
#
loop_
_entity_poly.entity_id
_entity_poly.type
_entity_poly.pdbx_seq_one_letter_code
_entity_poly.pdbx_strand_id
1 'polypeptide(L)'
;MIVRSTKVALFRRFVAELEGAAPRDAPDLSAYDDAAREAARFAWATRIVDEYRSVAVFAELLRLLTDLEASYPAQCAVHRLIGDELRHTELTTRVVEWLGGLDGLAIDLADVGLPPRDASESALVRALHIIGREIVVTEEESIYALAAYRNATTEPSIRAVLDEILVDEVRHAAVGRALMAELVGRLDDAEQARLEGVMREDRAHLREVYLASARGGAGRTLGGSIERADLEAIWRKLRRGGVPVELAEPAVSGMRGVARGGGAGRSAGPRRSRAAARYDRRRDDGAALDAVLRRRHVRD
;
A
#
# COMPACT_ATOMS: atom_id res chain seq x y z
N MET A 1 -33.29 29.46 0.80
CA MET A 1 -33.37 28.57 -0.39
C MET A 1 -31.94 28.16 -0.75
N ILE A 2 -31.48 27.01 -0.28
CA ILE A 2 -30.13 26.52 -0.55
C ILE A 2 -30.13 25.95 -1.98
N VAL A 3 -29.47 26.65 -2.91
CA VAL A 3 -29.19 26.14 -4.24
C VAL A 3 -28.20 24.98 -4.09
N ARG A 4 -28.70 23.74 -4.09
CA ARG A 4 -27.85 22.55 -4.24
C ARG A 4 -27.23 22.61 -5.64
N SER A 5 -26.00 23.13 -5.71
CA SER A 5 -25.21 23.23 -6.94
C SER A 5 -25.11 21.85 -7.61
N THR A 6 -25.55 21.76 -8.86
CA THR A 6 -25.46 20.57 -9.74
C THR A 6 -24.04 20.01 -9.84
N LYS A 7 -23.01 20.84 -9.61
CA LYS A 7 -21.60 20.42 -9.59
C LYS A 7 -21.27 19.46 -8.45
N VAL A 8 -21.89 19.62 -7.28
CA VAL A 8 -21.70 18.71 -6.13
C VAL A 8 -22.39 17.37 -6.40
N ALA A 9 -23.52 17.37 -7.12
CA ALA A 9 -24.22 16.14 -7.49
C ALA A 9 -23.41 15.30 -8.49
N LEU A 10 -22.70 15.94 -9.43
CA LEU A 10 -21.85 15.23 -10.39
C LEU A 10 -20.67 14.52 -9.70
N PHE A 11 -19.94 15.21 -8.82
CA PHE A 11 -18.86 14.57 -8.08
C PHE A 11 -19.36 13.44 -7.19
N ARG A 12 -20.51 13.63 -6.52
CA ARG A 12 -21.14 12.55 -5.74
C ARG A 12 -21.48 11.32 -6.57
N ARG A 13 -21.84 11.47 -7.85
CA ARG A 13 -22.07 10.31 -8.73
C ARG A 13 -20.79 9.51 -8.96
N PHE A 14 -19.69 10.18 -9.28
CA PHE A 14 -18.39 9.51 -9.47
C PHE A 14 -17.90 8.85 -8.18
N VAL A 15 -18.12 9.51 -7.03
CA VAL A 15 -17.80 8.93 -5.71
C VAL A 15 -18.70 7.71 -5.41
N ALA A 16 -20.00 7.79 -5.68
CA ALA A 16 -20.92 6.68 -5.44
C ALA A 16 -20.58 5.42 -6.27
N GLU A 17 -20.02 5.60 -7.47
CA GLU A 17 -19.53 4.48 -8.29
C GLU A 17 -18.29 3.81 -7.65
N LEU A 18 -17.43 4.58 -6.95
CA LEU A 18 -16.32 4.04 -6.17
C LEU A 18 -16.78 3.39 -4.84
N GLU A 19 -17.85 3.89 -4.23
CA GLU A 19 -18.37 3.43 -2.93
C GLU A 19 -19.28 2.19 -3.00
N GLY A 20 -19.61 1.71 -4.20
CA GLY A 20 -20.72 0.77 -4.45
C GLY A 20 -20.72 -0.56 -3.67
N ALA A 21 -19.60 -0.95 -3.06
CA ALA A 21 -19.45 -2.17 -2.28
C ALA A 21 -19.08 -1.97 -0.79
N ALA A 22 -18.96 -0.72 -0.33
CA ALA A 22 -18.47 -0.45 1.03
C ALA A 22 -19.49 -0.88 2.11
N PRO A 23 -19.05 -1.56 3.20
CA PRO A 23 -19.89 -1.80 4.37
C PRO A 23 -20.45 -0.48 4.92
N ARG A 24 -21.74 -0.49 5.27
CA ARG A 24 -22.48 0.71 5.74
C ARG A 24 -22.92 0.63 7.19
N ASP A 25 -23.01 -0.58 7.74
CA ASP A 25 -23.55 -0.77 9.08
C ASP A 25 -22.47 -0.49 10.12
N ALA A 26 -22.69 0.56 10.91
CA ALA A 26 -21.79 0.92 12.00
C ALA A 26 -21.81 -0.17 13.09
N PRO A 27 -20.66 -0.52 13.68
CA PRO A 27 -20.58 -1.52 14.75
C PRO A 27 -21.22 -1.01 16.05
N ASP A 28 -21.75 -1.92 16.87
CA ASP A 28 -22.08 -1.62 18.27
C ASP A 28 -20.80 -1.61 19.11
N LEU A 29 -20.35 -0.40 19.45
CA LEU A 29 -19.11 -0.22 20.17
C LEU A 29 -19.24 -0.31 21.70
N SER A 30 -20.45 -0.50 22.23
CA SER A 30 -20.70 -0.55 23.69
C SER A 30 -20.02 -1.74 24.38
N ALA A 31 -19.69 -2.79 23.63
CA ALA A 31 -19.01 -3.99 24.12
C ALA A 31 -17.48 -3.84 24.27
N TYR A 32 -16.90 -2.73 23.80
CA TYR A 32 -15.44 -2.54 23.79
C TYR A 32 -15.00 -1.45 24.77
N ASP A 33 -13.96 -1.73 25.56
CA ASP A 33 -13.39 -0.73 26.46
C ASP A 33 -12.76 0.45 25.71
N ASP A 34 -12.54 1.56 26.42
CA ASP A 34 -11.99 2.79 25.84
C ASP A 34 -10.57 2.58 25.28
N ALA A 35 -9.76 1.76 25.95
CA ALA A 35 -8.38 1.50 25.55
C ALA A 35 -8.30 0.76 24.21
N ALA A 36 -9.19 -0.21 23.98
CA ALA A 36 -9.30 -0.94 22.72
C ALA A 36 -9.77 -0.04 21.59
N ARG A 37 -10.76 0.82 21.85
CA ARG A 37 -11.26 1.79 20.85
C ARG A 37 -10.20 2.81 20.47
N GLU A 38 -9.48 3.37 21.44
CA GLU A 38 -8.40 4.32 21.19
C GLU A 38 -7.25 3.69 20.40
N ALA A 39 -6.78 2.50 20.80
CA ALA A 39 -5.72 1.79 20.10
C ALA A 39 -6.12 1.48 18.64
N ALA A 40 -7.36 1.05 18.41
CA ALA A 40 -7.87 0.81 17.08
C ALA A 40 -7.97 2.10 16.26
N ARG A 41 -8.53 3.17 16.83
CA ARG A 41 -8.70 4.46 16.17
C ARG A 41 -7.36 4.99 15.67
N PHE A 42 -6.33 4.93 16.50
CA PHE A 42 -4.98 5.33 16.12
C PHE A 42 -4.43 4.51 14.95
N ALA A 43 -4.52 3.17 15.04
CA ALA A 43 -4.03 2.28 14.00
C ALA A 43 -4.77 2.42 12.67
N TRP A 44 -6.08 2.69 12.69
CA TRP A 44 -6.86 2.98 11.49
C TRP A 44 -6.52 4.36 10.92
N ALA A 45 -6.27 5.36 11.75
CA ALA A 45 -5.83 6.67 11.30
C ALA A 45 -4.45 6.64 10.63
N THR A 46 -3.52 5.80 11.10
CA THR A 46 -2.24 5.59 10.40
C THR A 46 -2.47 5.02 9.00
N ARG A 47 -3.40 4.07 8.83
CA ARG A 47 -3.74 3.51 7.51
C ARG A 47 -4.25 4.58 6.55
N ILE A 48 -5.09 5.51 7.01
CA ILE A 48 -5.56 6.64 6.17
C ILE A 48 -4.37 7.37 5.53
N VAL A 49 -3.30 7.60 6.29
CA VAL A 49 -2.08 8.25 5.79
C VAL A 49 -1.35 7.37 4.76
N ASP A 50 -1.26 6.08 5.03
CA ASP A 50 -0.63 5.10 4.14
C ASP A 50 -1.40 4.98 2.81
N GLU A 51 -2.73 4.88 2.82
CA GLU A 51 -3.53 4.80 1.58
C GLU A 51 -3.42 6.10 0.77
N TYR A 52 -3.44 7.26 1.44
CA TYR A 52 -3.27 8.54 0.76
C TYR A 52 -1.87 8.71 0.16
N ARG A 53 -0.85 8.07 0.75
CA ARG A 53 0.50 7.99 0.19
C ARG A 53 0.49 7.19 -1.11
N SER A 54 -0.18 6.04 -1.13
CA SER A 54 -0.30 5.21 -2.33
C SER A 54 -0.93 6.00 -3.49
N VAL A 55 -1.96 6.82 -3.23
CA VAL A 55 -2.55 7.73 -4.23
C VAL A 55 -1.49 8.63 -4.88
N ALA A 56 -0.66 9.32 -4.08
CA ALA A 56 0.35 10.23 -4.59
C ALA A 56 1.43 9.49 -5.40
N VAL A 57 1.84 8.32 -4.93
CA VAL A 57 2.86 7.48 -5.58
C VAL A 57 2.36 6.93 -6.91
N PHE A 58 1.13 6.42 -6.96
CA PHE A 58 0.55 5.87 -8.18
C PHE A 58 0.20 6.95 -9.20
N ALA A 59 -0.12 8.17 -8.76
CA ALA A 59 -0.23 9.32 -9.65
C ALA A 59 1.13 9.68 -10.30
N GLU A 60 2.24 9.62 -9.55
CA GLU A 60 3.58 9.76 -10.14
C GLU A 60 3.87 8.65 -11.16
N LEU A 61 3.55 7.39 -10.81
CA LEU A 61 3.74 6.26 -11.71
C LEU A 61 2.94 6.41 -13.00
N LEU A 62 1.66 6.79 -12.92
CA LEU A 62 0.82 6.98 -14.10
C LEU A 62 1.45 8.00 -15.07
N ARG A 63 1.95 9.12 -14.53
CA ARG A 63 2.67 10.12 -15.33
C ARG A 63 3.93 9.53 -15.99
N LEU A 64 4.71 8.74 -15.24
CA LEU A 64 5.91 8.08 -15.78
C LEU A 64 5.56 7.05 -16.87
N LEU A 65 4.47 6.29 -16.71
CA LEU A 65 4.01 5.36 -17.73
C LEU A 65 3.62 6.08 -19.03
N THR A 66 3.01 7.26 -18.92
CA THR A 66 2.76 8.13 -20.09
C THR A 66 4.06 8.57 -20.76
N ASP A 67 5.05 9.05 -19.99
CA ASP A 67 6.37 9.46 -20.52
C ASP A 67 7.10 8.29 -21.21
N LEU A 68 6.86 7.07 -20.74
CA LEU A 68 7.48 5.85 -21.25
C LEU A 68 6.73 5.22 -22.42
N GLU A 69 5.60 5.81 -22.82
CA GLU A 69 4.66 5.28 -23.82
C GLU A 69 4.24 3.83 -23.50
N ALA A 70 4.02 3.54 -22.21
CA ALA A 70 3.56 2.23 -21.76
C ALA A 70 2.19 1.88 -22.36
N SER A 71 1.87 0.60 -22.38
CA SER A 71 0.64 0.11 -23.01
C SER A 71 -0.62 0.77 -22.43
N TYR A 72 -1.66 0.97 -23.25
CA TYR A 72 -2.94 1.50 -22.77
C TYR A 72 -3.51 0.68 -21.58
N PRO A 73 -3.49 -0.67 -21.60
CA PRO A 73 -3.86 -1.47 -20.44
C PRO A 73 -3.04 -1.19 -19.17
N ALA A 74 -1.73 -0.96 -19.27
CA ALA A 74 -0.88 -0.61 -18.13
C ALA A 74 -1.30 0.73 -17.50
N GLN A 75 -1.56 1.74 -18.33
CA GLN A 75 -2.04 3.05 -17.85
C GLN A 75 -3.43 2.93 -17.19
N CYS A 76 -4.35 2.18 -17.79
CA CYS A 76 -5.67 1.92 -17.21
C CYS A 76 -5.58 1.18 -15.87
N ALA A 77 -4.68 0.20 -15.76
CA ALA A 77 -4.47 -0.55 -14.53
C ALA A 77 -4.00 0.36 -13.39
N VAL A 78 -2.98 1.20 -13.62
CA VAL A 78 -2.49 2.15 -12.59
C VAL A 78 -3.55 3.20 -12.25
N HIS A 79 -4.30 3.69 -13.24
CA HIS A 79 -5.43 4.60 -12.97
C HIS A 79 -6.49 3.94 -12.07
N ARG A 80 -6.76 2.64 -12.24
CA ARG A 80 -7.67 1.90 -11.37
C ARG A 80 -7.11 1.78 -9.95
N LEU A 81 -5.81 1.49 -9.78
CA LEU A 81 -5.16 1.44 -8.46
C LEU A 81 -5.39 2.75 -7.69
N ILE A 82 -5.18 3.90 -8.32
CA ILE A 82 -5.44 5.21 -7.70
C ILE A 82 -6.87 5.33 -7.16
N GLY A 83 -7.85 4.84 -7.92
CA GLY A 83 -9.25 4.83 -7.49
C GLY A 83 -9.52 3.87 -6.32
N ASP A 84 -8.82 2.74 -6.26
CA ASP A 84 -8.90 1.79 -5.15
C ASP A 84 -8.29 2.38 -3.87
N GLU A 85 -7.13 3.03 -3.95
CA GLU A 85 -6.50 3.69 -2.80
C GLU A 85 -7.35 4.83 -2.21
N LEU A 86 -8.01 5.61 -3.07
CA LEU A 86 -8.97 6.62 -2.63
C LEU A 86 -10.17 5.98 -1.91
N ARG A 87 -10.61 4.81 -2.38
CA ARG A 87 -11.68 4.03 -1.73
C ARG A 87 -11.20 3.45 -0.40
N HIS A 88 -9.97 2.95 -0.30
CA HIS A 88 -9.39 2.46 0.95
C HIS A 88 -9.23 3.58 1.97
N THR A 89 -8.81 4.79 1.53
CA THR A 89 -8.79 6.01 2.36
C THR A 89 -10.17 6.32 2.95
N GLU A 90 -11.23 6.26 2.14
CA GLU A 90 -12.61 6.50 2.61
C GLU A 90 -13.07 5.40 3.58
N LEU A 91 -12.79 4.14 3.27
CA LEU A 91 -13.12 3.00 4.13
C LEU A 91 -12.44 3.11 5.51
N THR A 92 -11.14 3.41 5.52
CA THR A 92 -10.35 3.59 6.75
C THR A 92 -10.83 4.81 7.54
N THR A 93 -11.17 5.91 6.87
CA THR A 93 -11.78 7.11 7.48
C THR A 93 -13.10 6.77 8.17
N ARG A 94 -13.97 6.02 7.51
CA ARG A 94 -15.25 5.60 8.08
C ARG A 94 -15.08 4.74 9.33
N VAL A 95 -14.09 3.85 9.35
CA VAL A 95 -13.78 3.07 10.57
C VAL A 95 -13.32 3.99 11.70
N VAL A 96 -12.48 4.99 11.42
CA VAL A 96 -12.10 6.00 12.41
C VAL A 96 -13.31 6.79 12.92
N GLU A 97 -14.24 7.18 12.05
CA GLU A 97 -15.49 7.84 12.42
C GLU A 97 -16.38 6.96 13.31
N TRP A 98 -16.55 5.67 12.98
CA TRP A 98 -17.27 4.72 13.83
C TRP A 98 -16.63 4.66 15.22
N LEU A 99 -15.31 4.64 15.28
CA LEU A 99 -14.54 4.63 16.52
C LEU A 99 -14.57 5.97 17.26
N GLY A 100 -15.31 6.99 16.79
CA GLY A 100 -15.49 8.28 17.47
C GLY A 100 -14.74 9.45 16.83
N GLY A 101 -14.14 9.26 15.65
CA GLY A 101 -13.33 10.25 14.96
C GLY A 101 -11.95 10.42 15.58
N LEU A 102 -11.04 11.10 14.85
CA LEU A 102 -9.73 11.52 15.37
C LEU A 102 -9.51 12.99 15.02
N ASP A 103 -9.63 13.86 16.03
CA ASP A 103 -9.40 15.28 15.85
C ASP A 103 -7.94 15.57 15.49
N GLY A 104 -7.75 16.49 14.54
CA GLY A 104 -6.41 16.99 14.20
C GLY A 104 -5.54 16.01 13.39
N LEU A 105 -6.11 14.94 12.82
CA LEU A 105 -5.45 14.17 11.78
C LEU A 105 -5.20 15.09 10.58
N ALA A 106 -3.93 15.47 10.40
CA ALA A 106 -3.49 16.30 9.30
C ALA A 106 -2.50 15.51 8.46
N ILE A 107 -2.81 15.36 7.17
CA ILE A 107 -1.94 14.73 6.20
C ILE A 107 -1.10 15.84 5.57
N ASP A 108 0.20 15.86 5.85
CA ASP A 108 1.12 16.74 5.12
C ASP A 108 1.50 16.09 3.80
N LEU A 109 0.99 16.63 2.70
CA LEU A 109 1.29 16.13 1.36
C LEU A 109 2.78 16.25 1.00
N ALA A 110 3.54 17.11 1.66
CA ALA A 110 5.00 17.17 1.50
C ALA A 110 5.72 15.95 2.12
N ASP A 111 5.07 15.30 3.09
CA ASP A 111 5.55 14.08 3.75
C ASP A 111 4.97 12.80 3.12
N VAL A 112 3.89 12.94 2.37
CA VAL A 112 3.13 11.86 1.73
C VAL A 112 3.51 11.78 0.25
N GLY A 113 4.72 11.27 0.00
CA GLY A 113 5.23 11.07 -1.35
C GLY A 113 6.64 10.49 -1.36
N LEU A 114 7.06 10.02 -2.54
CA LEU A 114 8.44 9.60 -2.73
C LEU A 114 9.35 10.83 -2.75
N PRO A 115 10.62 10.70 -2.30
CA PRO A 115 11.60 11.76 -2.46
C PRO A 115 11.67 12.21 -3.93
N PRO A 116 11.93 13.52 -4.18
CA PRO A 116 12.06 14.03 -5.53
C PRO A 116 13.03 13.19 -6.35
N ARG A 117 12.62 12.88 -7.59
CA ARG A 117 13.45 12.15 -8.55
C ARG A 117 14.78 12.87 -8.74
N ASP A 118 15.88 12.13 -8.67
CA ASP A 118 17.20 12.66 -9.00
C ASP A 118 17.24 13.04 -10.49
N ALA A 119 17.85 14.16 -10.84
CA ALA A 119 17.93 14.60 -12.25
C ALA A 119 18.63 13.57 -13.15
N SER A 120 19.49 12.71 -12.58
CA SER A 120 20.16 11.62 -13.28
C SER A 120 19.35 10.32 -13.36
N GLU A 121 18.23 10.21 -12.65
CA GLU A 121 17.37 9.02 -12.66
C GLU A 121 16.42 9.06 -13.86
N SER A 122 16.56 8.07 -14.76
CA SER A 122 15.68 7.93 -15.92
C SER A 122 14.23 7.67 -15.48
N ALA A 123 13.26 8.04 -16.33
CA ALA A 123 11.85 7.77 -16.06
C ALA A 123 11.58 6.27 -15.90
N LEU A 124 12.29 5.43 -16.68
CA LEU A 124 12.20 3.97 -16.62
C LEU A 124 12.66 3.43 -15.27
N VAL A 125 13.85 3.84 -14.82
CA VAL A 125 14.41 3.40 -13.52
C VAL A 125 13.51 3.84 -12.38
N ARG A 126 13.03 5.10 -12.41
CA ARG A 126 12.08 5.59 -11.42
C ARG A 126 10.79 4.77 -11.41
N ALA A 127 10.18 4.53 -12.57
CA ALA A 127 8.94 3.76 -12.67
C ALA A 127 9.13 2.33 -12.13
N LEU A 128 10.22 1.66 -12.48
CA LEU A 128 10.52 0.31 -12.01
C LEU A 128 10.87 0.26 -10.51
N HIS A 129 11.47 1.31 -9.95
CA HIS A 129 11.59 1.45 -8.50
C HIS A 129 10.21 1.56 -7.84
N ILE A 130 9.30 2.38 -8.37
CA ILE A 130 7.93 2.48 -7.81
C ILE A 130 7.22 1.14 -7.89
N ILE A 131 7.19 0.51 -9.07
CA ILE A 131 6.53 -0.78 -9.28
C ILE A 131 7.14 -1.84 -8.36
N GLY A 132 8.46 -1.97 -8.33
CA GLY A 132 9.13 -3.01 -7.56
C GLY A 132 8.98 -2.85 -6.06
N ARG A 133 9.08 -1.62 -5.55
CA ARG A 133 9.08 -1.35 -4.11
C ARG A 133 7.67 -1.25 -3.56
N GLU A 134 6.82 -0.44 -4.19
CA GLU A 134 5.53 -0.06 -3.65
C GLU A 134 4.46 -1.06 -4.12
N ILE A 135 4.42 -1.46 -5.39
CA ILE A 135 3.35 -2.35 -5.88
C ILE A 135 3.67 -3.85 -5.69
N VAL A 136 4.92 -4.25 -5.94
CA VAL A 136 5.30 -5.67 -5.84
C VAL A 136 5.70 -6.06 -4.43
N VAL A 137 6.51 -5.25 -3.74
CA VAL A 137 7.00 -5.60 -2.41
C VAL A 137 6.03 -5.16 -1.32
N THR A 138 5.61 -3.89 -1.30
CA THR A 138 4.68 -3.42 -0.26
C THR A 138 3.33 -4.13 -0.34
N GLU A 139 2.65 -4.18 -1.50
CA GLU A 139 1.32 -4.85 -1.55
C GLU A 139 1.38 -6.35 -1.29
N GLU A 140 2.42 -7.05 -1.75
CA GLU A 140 2.52 -8.48 -1.42
C GLU A 140 2.69 -8.73 0.08
N GLU A 141 3.43 -7.87 0.78
CA GLU A 141 3.59 -7.99 2.23
C GLU A 141 2.37 -7.41 2.98
N SER A 142 1.68 -6.41 2.42
CA SER A 142 0.43 -5.84 2.96
C SER A 142 -0.67 -6.89 2.99
N ILE A 143 -0.81 -7.71 1.93
CA ILE A 143 -1.75 -8.85 1.87
C ILE A 143 -1.57 -9.75 3.10
N TYR A 144 -0.34 -10.04 3.51
CA TYR A 144 -0.08 -10.91 4.65
C TYR A 144 -0.47 -10.26 5.97
N ALA A 145 -0.13 -8.98 6.14
CA ALA A 145 -0.51 -8.22 7.32
C ALA A 145 -2.04 -8.06 7.41
N LEU A 146 -2.70 -7.65 6.33
CA LEU A 146 -4.15 -7.48 6.25
C LEU A 146 -4.89 -8.80 6.48
N ALA A 147 -4.42 -9.91 5.93
CA ALA A 147 -5.00 -11.23 6.22
C ALA A 147 -4.88 -11.60 7.71
N ALA A 148 -3.76 -11.26 8.36
CA ALA A 148 -3.60 -11.45 9.80
C ALA A 148 -4.57 -10.54 10.60
N TYR A 149 -4.67 -9.25 10.25
CA TYR A 149 -5.62 -8.32 10.86
C TYR A 149 -7.06 -8.82 10.69
N ARG A 150 -7.44 -9.22 9.50
CA ARG A 150 -8.78 -9.73 9.16
C ARG A 150 -9.16 -10.97 9.97
N ASN A 151 -8.21 -11.89 10.17
CA ASN A 151 -8.42 -13.08 11.01
C ASN A 151 -8.49 -12.75 12.51
N ALA A 152 -7.72 -11.76 12.96
CA ALA A 152 -7.67 -11.33 14.35
C ALA A 152 -8.89 -10.50 14.79
N THR A 153 -9.39 -9.63 13.90
CA THR A 153 -10.59 -8.80 14.08
C THR A 153 -11.80 -9.68 14.28
N THR A 154 -12.59 -9.45 15.33
CA THR A 154 -13.85 -10.17 15.57
C THR A 154 -15.08 -9.33 15.29
N GLU A 155 -14.95 -8.00 15.28
CA GLU A 155 -16.03 -7.08 14.95
C GLU A 155 -16.45 -7.22 13.48
N PRO A 156 -17.68 -7.67 13.18
CA PRO A 156 -18.11 -7.98 11.81
C PRO A 156 -17.98 -6.80 10.83
N SER A 157 -18.38 -5.59 11.22
CA SER A 157 -18.35 -4.43 10.30
C SER A 157 -16.91 -4.06 9.92
N ILE A 158 -15.99 -4.11 10.89
CA ILE A 158 -14.56 -3.82 10.64
C ILE A 158 -13.92 -4.95 9.83
N ARG A 159 -14.27 -6.21 10.11
CA ARG A 159 -13.79 -7.34 9.31
C ARG A 159 -14.22 -7.24 7.84
N ALA A 160 -15.45 -6.80 7.59
CA ALA A 160 -15.95 -6.59 6.23
C ALA A 160 -15.17 -5.48 5.48
N VAL A 161 -14.72 -4.43 6.18
CA VAL A 161 -13.83 -3.42 5.59
C VAL A 161 -12.48 -4.02 5.21
N LEU A 162 -11.88 -4.83 6.10
CA LEU A 162 -10.62 -5.52 5.81
C LEU A 162 -10.76 -6.52 4.65
N ASP A 163 -11.91 -7.18 4.52
CA ASP A 163 -12.22 -8.07 3.39
C ASP A 163 -12.17 -7.31 2.05
N GLU A 164 -12.80 -6.14 1.98
CA GLU A 164 -12.82 -5.30 0.79
C GLU A 164 -11.43 -4.81 0.38
N ILE A 165 -10.63 -4.34 1.35
CA ILE A 165 -9.26 -3.88 1.10
C ILE A 165 -8.41 -5.06 0.61
N LEU A 166 -8.45 -6.19 1.32
CA LEU A 166 -7.64 -7.37 0.99
C LEU A 166 -7.89 -7.91 -0.42
N VAL A 167 -9.14 -7.85 -0.90
CA VAL A 167 -9.48 -8.27 -2.27
C VAL A 167 -8.80 -7.39 -3.33
N ASP A 168 -8.72 -6.08 -3.09
CA ASP A 168 -8.05 -5.17 -4.01
C ASP A 168 -6.53 -5.33 -3.97
N GLU A 169 -5.97 -5.47 -2.77
CA GLU A 169 -4.53 -5.63 -2.56
C GLU A 169 -3.94 -6.82 -3.31
N VAL A 170 -4.69 -7.93 -3.37
CA VAL A 170 -4.35 -9.08 -4.21
C VAL A 170 -4.27 -8.71 -5.70
N ARG A 171 -5.21 -7.89 -6.18
CA ARG A 171 -5.21 -7.40 -7.57
C ARG A 171 -4.06 -6.42 -7.80
N HIS A 172 -3.76 -5.56 -6.83
CA HIS A 172 -2.67 -4.59 -6.90
C HIS A 172 -1.32 -5.29 -7.06
N ALA A 173 -1.04 -6.29 -6.22
CA ALA A 173 0.14 -7.14 -6.34
C ALA A 173 0.21 -7.84 -7.72
N ALA A 174 -0.92 -8.30 -8.26
CA ALA A 174 -0.97 -8.90 -9.61
C ALA A 174 -0.65 -7.88 -10.71
N VAL A 175 -1.18 -6.66 -10.62
CA VAL A 175 -0.86 -5.54 -11.52
C VAL A 175 0.62 -5.20 -11.44
N GLY A 176 1.20 -5.12 -10.25
CA GLY A 176 2.63 -4.85 -10.05
C GLY A 176 3.51 -5.86 -10.77
N ARG A 177 3.20 -7.16 -10.66
CA ARG A 177 3.94 -8.22 -11.38
C ARG A 177 3.79 -8.09 -12.90
N ALA A 178 2.59 -7.76 -13.40
CA ALA A 178 2.36 -7.57 -14.83
C ALA A 178 3.13 -6.36 -15.37
N LEU A 179 3.11 -5.22 -14.68
CA LEU A 179 3.87 -4.01 -15.03
C LEU A 179 5.37 -4.25 -15.01
N MET A 180 5.87 -4.97 -13.99
CA MET A 180 7.27 -5.37 -13.92
C MET A 180 7.65 -6.23 -15.13
N ALA A 181 6.83 -7.21 -15.50
CA ALA A 181 7.09 -8.05 -16.66
C ALA A 181 7.09 -7.28 -17.99
N GLU A 182 6.24 -6.24 -18.13
CA GLU A 182 6.20 -5.38 -19.32
C GLU A 182 7.48 -4.53 -19.46
N LEU A 183 7.98 -3.96 -18.36
CA LEU A 183 9.00 -2.91 -18.42
C LEU A 183 10.42 -3.38 -18.08
N VAL A 184 10.60 -4.45 -17.30
CA VAL A 184 11.93 -4.85 -16.80
C VAL A 184 12.92 -5.19 -17.91
N GLY A 185 12.44 -5.71 -19.04
CA GLY A 185 13.29 -6.04 -20.20
C GLY A 185 13.94 -4.83 -20.88
N ARG A 186 13.60 -3.61 -20.46
CA ARG A 186 14.20 -2.35 -20.93
C ARG A 186 15.41 -1.92 -20.08
N LEU A 187 15.65 -2.55 -18.93
CA LEU A 187 16.83 -2.32 -18.10
C LEU A 187 18.04 -3.10 -18.64
N ASP A 188 19.24 -2.62 -18.34
CA ASP A 188 20.44 -3.45 -18.46
C ASP A 188 20.56 -4.45 -17.29
N ASP A 189 21.47 -5.43 -17.42
CA ASP A 189 21.66 -6.49 -16.41
C ASP A 189 22.07 -5.91 -15.04
N ALA A 190 22.82 -4.79 -15.01
CA ALA A 190 23.30 -4.18 -13.77
C ALA A 190 22.20 -3.38 -13.06
N GLU A 191 21.33 -2.71 -13.81
CA GLU A 191 20.14 -2.03 -13.33
C GLU A 191 19.13 -3.05 -12.79
N GLN A 192 18.88 -4.14 -13.52
CA GLN A 192 17.99 -5.22 -13.07
C GLN A 192 18.51 -5.85 -11.76
N ALA A 193 19.80 -6.21 -11.70
CA ALA A 193 20.38 -6.77 -10.48
C ALA A 193 20.29 -5.80 -9.29
N ARG A 194 20.40 -4.49 -9.53
CA ARG A 194 20.24 -3.47 -8.50
C ARG A 194 18.80 -3.38 -8.00
N LEU A 195 17.83 -3.38 -8.91
CA LEU A 195 16.40 -3.38 -8.58
C LEU A 195 16.02 -4.61 -7.75
N GLU A 196 16.48 -5.80 -8.16
CA GLU A 196 16.28 -7.04 -7.40
C GLU A 196 16.90 -7.00 -6.00
N GLY A 197 18.07 -6.36 -5.86
CA GLY A 197 18.71 -6.09 -4.57
C GLY A 197 17.83 -5.23 -3.66
N VAL A 198 17.38 -4.09 -4.18
CA VAL A 198 16.50 -3.16 -3.45
C VAL A 198 15.20 -3.84 -3.02
N MET A 199 14.54 -4.56 -3.92
CA MET A 199 13.28 -5.27 -3.61
C MET A 199 13.46 -6.32 -2.50
N ARG A 200 14.61 -7.00 -2.48
CA ARG A 200 14.92 -8.01 -1.45
C ARG A 200 15.15 -7.36 -0.10
N GLU A 201 15.91 -6.26 -0.06
CA GLU A 201 16.18 -5.48 1.15
C GLU A 201 14.89 -4.88 1.71
N ASP A 202 14.06 -4.28 0.85
CA ASP A 202 12.76 -3.72 1.23
C ASP A 202 11.83 -4.77 1.81
N ARG A 203 11.77 -5.96 1.21
CA ARG A 203 10.93 -7.05 1.71
C ARG A 203 11.39 -7.54 3.07
N ALA A 204 12.70 -7.66 3.27
CA ALA A 204 13.25 -8.04 4.58
C ALA A 204 12.89 -6.99 5.64
N HIS A 205 13.08 -5.70 5.31
CA HIS A 205 12.76 -4.60 6.19
C HIS A 205 11.27 -4.53 6.55
N LEU A 206 10.35 -4.62 5.56
CA LEU A 206 8.91 -4.60 5.83
C LEU A 206 8.48 -5.75 6.74
N ARG A 207 9.05 -6.95 6.56
CA ARG A 207 8.77 -8.08 7.46
C ARG A 207 9.25 -7.82 8.88
N GLU A 208 10.41 -7.20 9.04
CA GLU A 208 10.90 -6.78 10.37
C GLU A 208 9.96 -5.75 11.00
N VAL A 209 9.52 -4.76 10.23
CA VAL A 209 8.54 -3.74 10.67
C VAL A 209 7.24 -4.40 11.12
N TYR A 210 6.66 -5.29 10.31
CA TYR A 210 5.42 -6.00 10.68
C TYR A 210 5.60 -6.91 11.89
N LEU A 211 6.72 -7.61 12.03
CA LEU A 211 7.01 -8.40 13.22
C LEU A 211 7.17 -7.53 14.47
N ALA A 212 7.78 -6.35 14.33
CA ALA A 212 7.98 -5.41 15.42
C ALA A 212 6.68 -4.75 15.87
N SER A 213 5.71 -4.55 14.96
CA SER A 213 4.39 -3.99 15.25
C SER A 213 3.37 -5.04 15.72
N ALA A 214 3.57 -6.32 15.40
CA ALA A 214 2.70 -7.44 15.78
C ALA A 214 2.81 -7.84 17.27
N ARG A 215 2.51 -6.90 18.17
CA ARG A 215 2.62 -7.04 19.64
C ARG A 215 1.33 -7.50 20.33
N GLY A 216 0.23 -7.63 19.59
CA GLY A 216 -1.11 -7.86 20.14
C GLY A 216 -1.60 -6.70 21.01
N GLY A 217 -2.52 -7.01 21.92
CA GLY A 217 -3.03 -6.08 22.91
C GLY A 217 -4.32 -5.37 22.50
N ALA A 218 -4.49 -4.15 23.02
CA ALA A 218 -5.69 -3.35 22.82
C ALA A 218 -6.00 -3.14 21.33
N GLY A 219 -7.29 -3.11 20.99
CA GLY A 219 -7.78 -2.88 19.63
C GLY A 219 -7.71 -4.09 18.69
N ARG A 220 -7.19 -5.25 19.13
CA ARG A 220 -7.06 -6.45 18.30
C ARG A 220 -8.40 -6.90 17.70
N THR A 221 -9.47 -6.91 18.50
CA THR A 221 -10.83 -7.29 18.06
C THR A 221 -11.43 -6.31 17.05
N LEU A 222 -10.88 -5.09 16.97
CA LEU A 222 -11.28 -3.97 16.11
C LEU A 222 -10.25 -3.71 14.98
N GLY A 223 -9.38 -4.68 14.67
CA GLY A 223 -8.40 -4.56 13.57
C GLY A 223 -7.23 -3.59 13.82
N GLY A 224 -7.08 -3.11 15.06
CA GLY A 224 -6.02 -2.18 15.44
C GLY A 224 -4.66 -2.83 15.70
N SER A 225 -4.64 -4.12 16.03
CA SER A 225 -3.40 -4.85 16.33
C SER A 225 -3.51 -6.32 15.93
N ILE A 226 -2.35 -6.96 15.77
CA ILE A 226 -2.19 -8.42 15.56
C ILE A 226 -1.06 -8.92 16.45
N GLU A 227 -1.08 -10.21 16.76
CA GLU A 227 0.05 -10.89 17.40
C GLU A 227 1.01 -11.42 16.35
N ARG A 228 2.28 -11.56 16.75
CA ARG A 228 3.31 -12.21 15.92
C ARG A 228 2.86 -13.59 15.43
N ALA A 229 2.15 -14.34 16.27
CA ALA A 229 1.61 -15.66 15.91
C ALA A 229 0.60 -15.60 14.76
N ASP A 230 -0.20 -14.52 14.66
CA ASP A 230 -1.17 -14.33 13.58
C ASP A 230 -0.43 -14.21 12.22
N LEU A 231 0.61 -13.36 12.17
CA LEU A 231 1.41 -13.15 10.96
C LEU A 231 2.21 -14.40 10.57
N GLU A 232 2.84 -15.05 11.54
CA GLU A 232 3.59 -16.29 11.31
C GLU A 232 2.68 -17.43 10.81
N ALA A 233 1.43 -17.48 11.25
CA ALA A 233 0.45 -18.45 10.75
C ALA A 233 0.15 -18.24 9.25
N ILE A 234 -0.03 -16.99 8.81
CA ILE A 234 -0.21 -16.64 7.40
C ILE A 234 1.01 -17.07 6.57
N TRP A 235 2.22 -16.67 6.98
CA TRP A 235 3.44 -17.04 6.26
C TRP A 235 3.70 -18.55 6.20
N ARG A 236 3.35 -19.29 7.26
CA ARG A 236 3.48 -20.75 7.28
C ARG A 236 2.55 -21.41 6.27
N LYS A 237 1.32 -20.91 6.09
CA LYS A 237 0.37 -21.41 5.09
C LYS A 237 0.92 -21.27 3.67
N LEU A 238 1.57 -20.14 3.38
CA LEU A 238 2.17 -19.84 2.06
C LEU A 238 3.40 -20.70 1.75
N ARG A 239 4.31 -20.88 2.72
CA ARG A 239 5.50 -21.73 2.56
C ARG A 239 5.18 -23.18 2.21
N ARG A 240 3.97 -23.64 2.54
CA ARG A 240 3.49 -24.99 2.19
C ARG A 240 2.90 -25.08 0.78
N GLY A 241 3.09 -24.06 -0.05
CA GLY A 241 2.64 -24.05 -1.45
C GLY A 241 1.18 -23.61 -1.62
N GLY A 242 0.49 -23.25 -0.54
CA GLY A 242 -0.82 -22.63 -0.63
C GLY A 242 -0.68 -21.12 -0.76
N VAL A 243 -0.59 -20.59 -1.99
CA VAL A 243 -1.30 -19.33 -2.21
C VAL A 243 -2.75 -19.65 -1.84
N PRO A 244 -3.40 -18.94 -0.90
CA PRO A 244 -4.78 -19.25 -0.56
C PRO A 244 -5.56 -19.32 -1.87
N VAL A 245 -6.12 -20.48 -2.20
CA VAL A 245 -6.89 -20.68 -3.44
C VAL A 245 -8.10 -19.73 -3.47
N GLU A 246 -8.52 -19.22 -2.30
CA GLU A 246 -9.52 -18.15 -2.16
C GLU A 246 -9.01 -16.74 -2.50
N LEU A 247 -7.70 -16.52 -2.60
CA LEU A 247 -7.07 -15.25 -3.02
C LEU A 247 -6.38 -15.36 -4.40
N ALA A 248 -6.51 -16.50 -5.09
CA ALA A 248 -5.78 -16.75 -6.32
C ALA A 248 -6.71 -17.22 -7.43
N GLU A 249 -7.06 -16.34 -8.37
CA GLU A 249 -7.44 -16.74 -9.74
C GLU A 249 -7.12 -15.65 -10.79
N PRO A 250 -6.99 -15.98 -12.09
CA PRO A 250 -6.55 -17.23 -12.70
C PRO A 250 -5.13 -17.08 -13.30
N ALA A 251 -4.49 -18.22 -13.56
CA ALA A 251 -3.15 -18.31 -14.12
C ALA A 251 -3.04 -17.60 -15.49
N VAL A 252 -2.19 -16.56 -15.57
CA VAL A 252 -1.70 -16.03 -16.84
C VAL A 252 -0.65 -17.02 -17.37
N SER A 253 -1.14 -18.11 -17.97
CA SER A 253 -0.33 -19.02 -18.75
C SER A 253 -0.17 -18.45 -20.15
N GLY A 254 1.04 -17.95 -20.46
CA GLY A 254 1.52 -17.89 -21.84
C GLY A 254 1.93 -16.50 -22.35
N MET A 255 3.13 -16.05 -21.98
CA MET A 255 3.95 -15.24 -22.87
C MET A 255 5.39 -15.73 -22.81
N ARG A 256 5.72 -16.66 -23.73
CA ARG A 256 7.12 -16.94 -24.11
C ARG A 256 7.38 -16.28 -25.45
N GLY A 257 8.38 -15.41 -25.46
CA GLY A 257 9.32 -15.27 -26.57
C GLY A 257 9.24 -13.95 -27.33
N VAL A 258 10.23 -13.08 -27.12
CA VAL A 258 11.00 -12.46 -28.22
C VAL A 258 12.46 -12.32 -27.76
N ALA A 259 13.37 -12.62 -28.69
CA ALA A 259 14.80 -12.85 -28.51
C ALA A 259 15.63 -11.58 -28.23
N ARG A 260 16.76 -11.79 -27.54
CA ARG A 260 17.82 -10.83 -27.22
C ARG A 260 18.66 -10.46 -28.44
N GLY A 261 19.00 -9.18 -28.59
CA GLY A 261 20.13 -8.68 -29.38
C GLY A 261 21.17 -8.05 -28.46
N GLY A 262 22.37 -8.65 -28.38
CA GLY A 262 23.43 -8.26 -27.45
C GLY A 262 24.32 -7.13 -27.96
N GLY A 263 24.73 -6.25 -27.04
CA GLY A 263 25.82 -5.30 -27.22
C GLY A 263 26.62 -5.18 -25.92
N ALA A 264 27.88 -5.63 -25.93
CA ALA A 264 28.75 -5.62 -24.76
C ALA A 264 29.42 -4.25 -24.60
N GLY A 265 29.07 -3.53 -23.52
CA GLY A 265 29.77 -2.34 -23.04
C GLY A 265 30.35 -2.59 -21.64
N ARG A 266 31.65 -2.36 -21.47
CA ARG A 266 32.34 -2.47 -20.17
C ARG A 266 31.95 -1.28 -19.28
N SER A 267 31.48 -1.53 -18.05
CA SER A 267 31.22 -0.48 -17.07
C SER A 267 32.05 -0.63 -15.79
N ALA A 268 32.45 0.53 -15.26
CA ALA A 268 33.26 0.71 -14.08
C ALA A 268 32.46 0.47 -12.78
N GLY A 269 33.17 0.07 -11.71
CA GLY A 269 32.59 -0.36 -10.44
C GLY A 269 31.72 0.67 -9.70
N PRO A 270 30.82 0.21 -8.80
CA PRO A 270 29.73 1.02 -8.29
C PRO A 270 30.18 1.99 -7.19
N ARG A 271 29.95 3.28 -7.40
CA ARG A 271 29.78 4.25 -6.32
C ARG A 271 28.34 4.21 -5.83
N ARG A 272 28.11 3.99 -4.53
CA ARG A 272 26.79 4.18 -3.91
C ARG A 272 26.36 5.64 -4.13
N SER A 273 25.22 5.86 -4.79
CA SER A 273 24.70 7.21 -5.01
C SER A 273 24.13 7.77 -3.69
N ARG A 274 24.31 9.07 -3.46
CA ARG A 274 23.79 9.77 -2.27
C ARG A 274 22.25 9.75 -2.18
N ALA A 275 21.56 9.40 -3.26
CA ALA A 275 20.10 9.33 -3.35
C ALA A 275 19.52 8.14 -2.57
N ALA A 276 20.12 6.94 -2.69
CA ALA A 276 19.68 5.75 -1.96
C ALA A 276 19.73 5.97 -0.43
N ALA A 277 20.80 6.60 0.05
CA ALA A 277 20.99 6.89 1.48
C ALA A 277 20.08 8.01 2.04
N ARG A 278 19.35 8.76 1.20
CA ARG A 278 18.34 9.74 1.64
C ARG A 278 16.95 9.13 1.70
N TYR A 279 16.65 8.18 0.82
CA TYR A 279 15.39 7.43 0.83
C TYR A 279 15.26 6.59 2.11
N ASP A 280 16.32 5.87 2.51
CA ASP A 280 16.29 5.06 3.75
C ASP A 280 16.07 5.90 5.01
N ARG A 281 16.57 7.13 5.03
CA ARG A 281 16.58 7.99 6.24
C ARG A 281 15.22 8.56 6.64
N ARG A 282 14.26 8.69 5.71
CA ARG A 282 12.87 9.09 6.02
C ARG A 282 11.97 7.88 6.32
N ARG A 283 12.45 6.67 6.11
CA ARG A 283 11.71 5.43 6.37
C ARG A 283 11.76 5.05 7.86
N ASP A 284 12.85 5.40 8.54
CA ASP A 284 12.96 5.34 10.01
C ASP A 284 11.95 6.27 10.72
N ASP A 285 11.36 7.24 10.01
CA ASP A 285 10.39 8.20 10.55
C ASP A 285 8.97 7.63 10.69
N GLY A 286 8.71 6.37 10.33
CA GLY A 286 7.46 5.69 10.73
C GLY A 286 7.31 5.65 12.26
N ALA A 287 8.42 5.51 12.99
CA ALA A 287 8.47 5.69 14.44
C ALA A 287 8.31 7.17 14.87
N ALA A 288 8.63 8.12 13.98
CA ALA A 288 8.44 9.55 14.21
C ALA A 288 6.99 9.98 14.00
N LEU A 289 6.23 9.38 13.08
CA LEU A 289 4.77 9.61 12.96
C LEU A 289 4.06 9.12 14.23
N ASP A 290 4.46 7.95 14.71
CA ASP A 290 4.03 7.38 15.99
C ASP A 290 4.40 8.32 17.16
N ALA A 291 5.57 8.98 17.12
CA ALA A 291 5.99 9.97 18.10
C ALA A 291 5.30 11.35 17.95
N VAL A 292 4.97 11.79 16.74
CA VAL A 292 4.32 13.08 16.44
C VAL A 292 2.85 13.03 16.86
N LEU A 293 2.16 11.93 16.57
CA LEU A 293 0.78 11.73 16.98
C LEU A 293 0.69 11.49 18.50
N ARG A 294 1.61 10.72 19.12
CA ARG A 294 1.67 10.57 20.59
C ARG A 294 2.04 11.86 21.33
N ARG A 295 2.88 12.75 20.76
CA ARG A 295 3.25 14.04 21.39
C ARG A 295 2.11 15.06 21.43
N ARG A 296 1.09 14.94 20.57
CA ARG A 296 -0.08 15.82 20.58
C ARG A 296 -1.15 15.39 21.61
N HIS A 297 -1.26 14.10 21.94
CA HIS A 297 -2.24 13.60 22.93
C HIS A 297 -1.79 13.63 24.39
N VAL A 298 -0.53 13.98 24.70
CA VAL A 298 -0.04 14.11 26.10
C VAL A 298 -0.09 15.58 26.59
N ARG A 299 -0.66 16.51 25.82
CA ARG A 299 -0.67 17.95 26.14
C ARG A 299 -2.03 18.56 26.46
N ASP A 300 -3.09 17.74 26.53
CA ASP A 300 -4.40 18.14 27.06
C ASP A 300 -4.73 17.31 28.31
#